data_AF-A0A952FB56-F1
#
_entry.id   AF-A0A952FB56-F1
#
_cell.length_a   1.000
_cell.length_b   1.000
_cell.length_c   1.000
_cell.angle_alpha   90.00
_cell.angle_beta   90.00
_cell.angle_gamma   90.00
#
_symmetry.space_group_name_H-M   'P 1'
#
loop_
_entity.id
_entity.type
_entity.pdbx_description
1 polymer ?
#
loop_
_entity_poly.entity_id
_entity_poly.type
_entity_poly.pdbx_seq_one_letter_code
_entity_poly.pdbx_strand_id
1 'polypeptide(L)'
;MGGFFGSRDGVMLSSRQFKKQLDRVYRWYTLGLVVFVGILALLERAGLPRLWIGTAFLLATIGLYAGIGVMSRTTDASEYYVAGRRVPAVYNGMATGADCMSAASFIGLAGTLYLTGYSGLAFIMGWTGGYCLVALVLAPYLRKFGQFTIPDFLGERYGGRLPRLIGVAAAILCSFTY
;
A
#
# COMPACT_ATOMS: atom_id res chain seq x y z
N MET A 1 21.93 13.12 8.15
CA MET A 1 21.59 11.69 8.33
C MET A 1 20.89 11.24 7.05
N GLY A 2 21.62 10.60 6.14
CA GLY A 2 21.14 10.23 4.81
C GLY A 2 20.00 9.21 4.91
N GLY A 3 18.87 9.52 4.29
CA GLY A 3 17.68 8.69 4.33
C GLY A 3 17.95 7.33 3.69
N PHE A 4 17.31 6.30 4.22
CA PHE A 4 17.35 4.92 3.69
C PHE A 4 16.97 4.82 2.19
N PHE A 5 16.30 5.86 1.66
CA PHE A 5 15.94 6.03 0.25
C PHE A 5 16.48 7.31 -0.42
N GLY A 6 17.29 8.11 0.28
CA GLY A 6 17.66 9.45 -0.16
C GLY A 6 19.05 9.86 0.31
N SER A 7 20.00 9.82 -0.61
CA SER A 7 21.32 10.44 -0.55
C SER A 7 22.29 9.84 0.49
N ARG A 8 23.20 9.00 0.00
CA ARG A 8 24.57 8.97 0.54
C ARG A 8 25.29 10.13 -0.17
N ASP A 9 25.68 11.15 0.59
CA ASP A 9 26.64 12.19 0.18
C ASP A 9 26.14 13.39 -0.66
N GLY A 10 24.85 13.73 -0.61
CA GLY A 10 24.31 14.94 -1.25
C GLY A 10 24.11 14.85 -2.76
N VAL A 11 24.46 13.72 -3.39
CA VAL A 11 24.28 13.48 -4.83
C VAL A 11 22.96 12.74 -5.08
N MET A 12 22.16 13.24 -6.01
CA MET A 12 20.92 12.58 -6.45
C MET A 12 21.28 11.27 -7.17
N LEU A 13 20.78 10.13 -6.67
CA LEU A 13 21.04 8.83 -7.29
C LEU A 13 20.44 8.78 -8.70
N SER A 14 21.20 8.26 -9.66
CA SER A 14 20.66 7.92 -10.98
C SER A 14 19.53 6.89 -10.84
N SER A 15 18.51 6.93 -11.72
CA SER A 15 17.36 6.02 -11.66
C SER A 15 17.75 4.53 -11.60
N ARG A 16 18.88 4.15 -12.23
CA ARG A 16 19.42 2.78 -12.15
C ARG A 16 19.99 2.45 -10.77
N GLN A 17 20.66 3.41 -10.12
CA GLN A 17 21.22 3.24 -8.78
C GLN A 17 20.10 3.17 -7.73
N PHE A 18 19.09 4.03 -7.85
CA PHE A 18 17.90 4.00 -6.99
C PHE A 18 17.18 2.64 -7.11
N LYS A 19 16.95 2.15 -8.34
CA LYS A 19 16.35 0.83 -8.55
C LYS A 19 17.17 -0.28 -7.90
N LYS A 20 18.50 -0.32 -8.11
CA LYS A 20 19.38 -1.33 -7.49
C LYS A 20 19.33 -1.29 -5.96
N GLN A 21 19.26 -0.09 -5.38
CA GLN A 21 19.12 0.07 -3.93
C GLN A 21 17.77 -0.44 -3.44
N LEU A 22 16.68 -0.08 -4.13
CA LEU A 22 15.33 -0.54 -3.83
C LEU A 22 15.23 -2.07 -3.93
N ASP A 23 15.77 -2.68 -4.99
CA ASP A 23 15.82 -4.14 -5.18
C ASP A 23 16.56 -4.82 -4.02
N ARG A 24 17.67 -4.22 -3.56
CA ARG A 24 18.44 -4.73 -2.43
C ARG A 24 17.64 -4.65 -1.13
N VAL A 25 17.03 -3.50 -0.86
CA VAL A 25 16.20 -3.29 0.34
C VAL A 25 15.04 -4.27 0.36
N TYR A 26 14.32 -4.38 -0.76
CA TYR A 26 13.18 -5.29 -0.89
C TYR A 26 13.61 -6.74 -0.66
N ARG A 27 14.71 -7.19 -1.26
CA ARG A 27 15.26 -8.54 -1.02
C ARG A 27 15.55 -8.80 0.46
N TRP A 28 16.20 -7.86 1.15
CA TRP A 28 16.48 -8.00 2.58
C TRP A 28 15.21 -8.03 3.41
N TYR A 29 14.23 -7.19 3.08
CA TYR A 29 12.93 -7.18 3.74
C TYR A 29 12.18 -8.50 3.56
N THR A 30 12.06 -9.00 2.33
CA THR A 30 11.39 -10.28 2.02
C THR A 30 12.08 -11.44 2.73
N LEU A 31 13.41 -11.49 2.71
CA LEU A 31 14.17 -12.55 3.37
C LEU A 31 13.99 -12.49 4.89
N GLY A 32 14.07 -11.29 5.47
CA GLY A 32 13.79 -11.05 6.88
C GLY A 32 12.39 -11.48 7.29
N LEU A 33 11.37 -11.19 6.47
CA LEU A 33 10.00 -11.62 6.70
C LEU A 33 9.86 -13.15 6.66
N VAL A 34 10.46 -13.82 5.66
CA VAL A 34 10.42 -15.29 5.56
C VAL A 34 11.09 -15.95 6.76
N VAL A 35 12.25 -15.44 7.18
CA VAL A 35 12.95 -15.92 8.38
C VAL A 35 12.11 -15.68 9.63
N PHE A 36 11.53 -14.49 9.78
CA PHE A 36 10.67 -14.15 10.92
C PHE A 36 9.46 -15.09 11.03
N VAL A 37 8.75 -15.31 9.91
CA VAL A 37 7.62 -16.25 9.85
C VAL A 37 8.08 -17.68 10.13
N GLY A 38 9.24 -18.10 9.60
CA GLY A 38 9.83 -19.41 9.88
C GLY A 38 10.14 -19.61 11.37
N ILE A 39 10.68 -18.60 12.04
CA ILE A 39 10.93 -18.62 13.49
C ILE A 39 9.61 -18.76 14.25
N LEU A 40 8.58 -17.97 13.91
CA LEU A 40 7.28 -18.08 14.55
C LEU A 40 6.65 -19.47 14.37
N ALA A 41 6.77 -20.06 13.18
CA ALA A 41 6.29 -21.41 12.90
C ALA A 41 7.05 -22.49 13.70
N LEU A 42 8.36 -22.31 13.91
CA LEU A 42 9.15 -23.21 14.78
C LEU A 42 8.74 -23.06 16.24
N LEU A 43 8.50 -21.84 16.71
CA LEU A 43 8.01 -21.57 18.06
C LEU A 43 6.62 -22.16 18.28
N GLU A 44 5.74 -22.10 17.28
CA GLU A 44 4.45 -22.78 17.33
C GLU A 44 4.62 -24.29 17.51
N ARG A 45 5.51 -24.92 16.74
CA ARG A 45 5.82 -26.36 16.86
C ARG A 45 6.45 -26.73 18.21
N ALA A 46 7.18 -25.80 18.83
CA ALA A 46 7.76 -25.96 20.16
C ALA A 46 6.72 -25.82 21.30
N GLY A 47 5.45 -25.55 20.98
CA GLY A 47 4.36 -25.47 21.94
C GLY A 47 4.08 -24.07 22.47
N LEU A 48 4.60 -23.01 21.84
CA LEU A 48 4.33 -21.63 22.27
C LEU A 48 2.82 -21.32 22.13
N PRO A 49 2.17 -20.72 23.14
CA PRO A 49 0.75 -20.40 23.04
C PRO A 49 0.45 -19.44 21.89
N ARG A 50 -0.66 -19.67 21.18
CA ARG A 50 -1.10 -18.88 20.00
C ARG A 50 -1.18 -17.39 20.26
N LEU A 51 -1.53 -16.99 21.49
CA LEU A 51 -1.57 -15.59 21.91
C LEU A 51 -0.21 -14.91 21.74
N TRP A 52 0.87 -15.56 22.21
CA TRP A 52 2.22 -15.01 22.12
C TRP A 52 2.70 -14.88 20.68
N ILE A 53 2.37 -15.86 19.83
CA ILE A 53 2.71 -15.82 18.40
C ILE A 53 2.00 -14.65 17.72
N GLY A 54 0.69 -14.50 17.96
CA GLY A 54 -0.11 -13.41 17.40
C GLY A 54 0.38 -12.03 17.86
N THR A 55 0.63 -11.86 19.16
CA THR A 55 1.14 -10.60 19.71
C THR A 55 2.54 -10.28 19.19
N ALA A 56 3.44 -11.27 19.09
CA ALA A 56 4.78 -11.07 18.54
C ALA A 56 4.73 -10.64 17.07
N PHE A 57 3.89 -11.30 16.26
CA PHE A 57 3.68 -10.92 14.85
C PHE A 57 3.16 -9.48 14.71
N LEU A 58 2.13 -9.14 15.49
CA LEU A 58 1.54 -7.80 15.49
C LEU A 58 2.54 -6.72 15.91
N LEU A 59 3.22 -6.90 17.05
CA LEU A 59 4.16 -5.90 17.56
C LEU A 59 5.39 -5.75 16.66
N ALA A 60 5.88 -6.85 16.09
CA ALA A 60 7.01 -6.80 15.16
C ALA A 60 6.65 -6.03 13.89
N THR A 61 5.48 -6.26 13.30
CA THR A 61 5.02 -5.55 12.10
C THR A 61 4.78 -4.06 12.37
N ILE A 62 4.14 -3.71 13.49
CA ILE A 62 3.96 -2.31 13.91
C ILE A 62 5.33 -1.64 14.13
N GLY A 63 6.23 -2.28 14.88
CA GLY A 63 7.55 -1.74 15.17
C GLY A 63 8.40 -1.54 13.91
N LEU A 64 8.31 -2.47 12.96
CA LEU A 64 8.97 -2.38 11.67
C LEU A 64 8.46 -1.18 10.86
N TYR A 65 7.14 -1.01 10.72
CA TYR A 65 6.57 0.13 10.00
C TYR A 65 6.85 1.46 10.70
N ALA A 66 6.76 1.51 12.03
CA ALA A 66 7.12 2.69 12.80
C ALA A 66 8.60 3.06 12.60
N GLY A 67 9.50 2.07 12.63
CA GLY A 67 10.92 2.27 12.36
C GLY A 67 11.18 2.81 10.96
N ILE A 68 10.55 2.23 9.93
CA ILE A 68 10.63 2.72 8.54
C ILE A 68 10.10 4.16 8.45
N GLY A 69 8.98 4.47 9.11
CA GLY A 69 8.38 5.80 9.14
C GLY A 69 9.30 6.85 9.76
N VAL A 70 9.93 6.54 10.90
CA VAL A 70 10.90 7.44 11.55
C VAL A 70 12.14 7.67 10.68
N MET A 71 12.66 6.61 10.05
CA MET A 71 13.83 6.69 9.16
C MET A 71 13.54 7.39 7.82
N SER A 72 12.28 7.39 7.38
CA SER A 72 11.85 7.93 6.08
C SER A 72 11.09 9.25 6.23
N ARG A 73 11.18 9.92 7.39
CA ARG A 73 10.49 11.18 7.66
C ARG A 73 10.88 12.24 6.61
N THR A 74 9.89 12.96 6.10
CA THR A 74 10.08 14.07 5.16
C THR A 74 9.02 15.14 5.39
N THR A 75 9.38 16.40 5.15
CA THR A 75 8.47 17.56 5.21
C THR A 75 8.02 18.01 3.82
N ASP A 76 8.57 17.41 2.76
CA ASP A 76 8.19 17.71 1.38
C ASP A 76 6.96 16.89 0.98
N ALA A 77 5.89 17.56 0.54
CA ALA A 77 4.64 16.91 0.16
C ALA A 77 4.79 15.96 -1.03
N SER A 78 5.64 16.27 -2.00
CA SER A 78 5.88 15.41 -3.16
C SER A 78 6.66 14.14 -2.77
N GLU A 79 7.56 14.25 -1.80
CA GLU A 79 8.24 13.11 -1.20
C GLU A 79 7.29 12.27 -0.33
N TYR A 80 6.40 12.92 0.40
CA TYR A 80 5.45 12.25 1.29
C TYR A 80 4.34 11.50 0.54
N TYR A 81 3.68 12.14 -0.42
CA TYR A 81 2.50 11.58 -1.09
C TYR A 81 2.83 10.67 -2.29
N VAL A 82 3.90 10.98 -3.03
CA VAL A 82 4.22 10.26 -4.28
C VAL A 82 5.66 9.76 -4.34
N ALA A 83 6.38 9.83 -3.22
CA ALA A 83 7.79 9.43 -3.13
C ALA A 83 8.64 10.04 -4.24
N GLY A 84 8.42 11.33 -4.56
CA GLY A 84 9.14 12.05 -5.60
C GLY A 84 8.96 11.48 -7.02
N ARG A 85 7.93 10.63 -7.24
CA ARG A 85 7.66 9.93 -8.52
C ARG A 85 8.82 9.09 -9.04
N ARG A 86 9.77 8.68 -8.17
CA ARG A 86 10.95 7.87 -8.53
C ARG A 86 10.75 6.35 -8.42
N VAL A 87 9.67 5.90 -7.79
CA VAL A 87 9.41 4.47 -7.58
C VAL A 87 9.07 3.78 -8.91
N PRO A 88 9.76 2.68 -9.28
CA PRO A 88 9.48 1.97 -10.52
C PRO A 88 8.07 1.36 -10.57
N ALA A 89 7.51 1.21 -11.78
CA ALA A 89 6.14 0.76 -12.00
C ALA A 89 5.81 -0.59 -11.34
N VAL A 90 6.73 -1.56 -11.35
CA VAL A 90 6.51 -2.89 -10.74
C VAL A 90 6.30 -2.78 -9.22
N TYR A 91 7.11 -1.96 -8.54
CA TYR A 91 6.97 -1.75 -7.09
C TYR A 91 5.69 -1.02 -6.73
N ASN A 92 5.31 -0.01 -7.50
CA ASN A 92 4.01 0.64 -7.34
C ASN A 92 2.87 -0.34 -7.56
N GLY A 93 2.93 -1.18 -8.61
CA GLY A 93 1.92 -2.21 -8.87
C GLY A 93 1.78 -3.22 -7.73
N MET A 94 2.91 -3.69 -7.16
CA MET A 94 2.89 -4.57 -5.99
C MET A 94 2.31 -3.90 -4.75
N ALA A 95 2.66 -2.64 -4.48
CA ALA A 95 2.11 -1.89 -3.33
C ALA A 95 0.60 -1.68 -3.47
N THR A 96 0.16 -1.27 -4.65
CA THR A 96 -1.25 -1.12 -5.05
C THR A 96 -2.02 -2.44 -4.91
N GLY A 97 -1.43 -3.56 -5.35
CA GLY A 97 -2.01 -4.89 -5.18
C GLY A 97 -2.03 -5.40 -3.73
N ALA A 98 -1.07 -4.99 -2.89
CA ALA A 98 -1.08 -5.35 -1.47
C ALA A 98 -2.15 -4.55 -0.70
N ASP A 99 -2.33 -3.27 -1.03
CA ASP A 99 -3.32 -2.39 -0.42
C ASP A 99 -4.76 -2.85 -0.67
N CYS A 100 -5.04 -3.46 -1.83
CA CYS A 100 -6.38 -4.00 -2.10
C CYS A 100 -6.69 -5.30 -1.36
N MET A 101 -5.72 -5.90 -0.67
CA MET A 101 -5.90 -7.15 0.07
C MET A 101 -6.20 -6.87 1.55
N SER A 102 -7.38 -7.27 2.02
CA SER A 102 -7.78 -7.14 3.42
C SER A 102 -8.42 -8.43 3.97
N ALA A 103 -8.70 -8.45 5.27
CA ALA A 103 -9.44 -9.55 5.90
C ALA A 103 -10.85 -9.72 5.29
N ALA A 104 -11.48 -8.61 4.87
CA ALA A 104 -12.76 -8.64 4.16
C ALA A 104 -12.62 -9.38 2.82
N SER A 105 -11.54 -9.15 2.08
CA SER A 105 -11.26 -9.86 0.83
C SER A 105 -11.03 -11.35 1.08
N PHE A 106 -10.33 -11.74 2.14
CA PHE A 106 -10.04 -13.15 2.42
C PHE A 106 -11.25 -13.93 2.95
N ILE A 107 -11.87 -13.44 4.03
CA ILE A 107 -13.00 -14.09 4.69
C ILE A 107 -14.29 -13.92 3.87
N GLY A 108 -14.52 -12.72 3.33
CA GLY A 108 -15.70 -12.41 2.53
C GLY A 108 -15.76 -13.23 1.26
N LEU A 109 -14.64 -13.37 0.54
CA LEU A 109 -14.57 -14.21 -0.66
C LEU A 109 -14.81 -15.69 -0.34
N ALA A 110 -14.23 -16.21 0.74
CA ALA A 110 -14.49 -17.58 1.18
C ALA A 110 -15.96 -17.79 1.53
N GLY A 111 -16.58 -16.85 2.26
CA GLY A 111 -18.00 -16.91 2.61
C GLY A 111 -18.94 -16.81 1.40
N THR A 112 -18.67 -15.88 0.47
CA THR A 112 -19.46 -15.72 -0.76
C THR A 112 -19.38 -16.97 -1.63
N LEU A 113 -18.18 -17.54 -1.83
CA LEU A 113 -18.03 -18.77 -2.60
C LEU A 113 -18.68 -19.97 -1.92
N TYR A 114 -18.61 -20.06 -0.58
CA TYR A 114 -19.30 -21.10 0.17
C TYR A 114 -20.82 -21.06 -0.05
N LEU A 115 -21.42 -19.87 -0.06
CA LEU A 115 -22.88 -19.70 -0.19
C LEU A 115 -23.37 -19.75 -1.64
N THR A 116 -22.61 -19.20 -2.59
CA THR A 116 -23.06 -18.98 -3.98
C THR A 116 -22.35 -19.86 -5.00
N GLY A 117 -21.37 -20.64 -4.57
CA GLY A 117 -20.59 -21.52 -5.43
C GLY A 117 -19.91 -20.77 -6.57
N TYR A 118 -19.94 -21.35 -7.76
CA TYR A 118 -19.31 -20.79 -8.96
C TYR A 118 -19.83 -19.38 -9.34
N SER A 119 -21.09 -19.06 -9.01
CA SER A 119 -21.65 -17.74 -9.31
C SER A 119 -20.96 -16.60 -8.55
N GLY A 120 -20.36 -16.89 -7.38
CA GLY A 120 -19.55 -15.94 -6.62
C GLY A 120 -18.28 -15.50 -7.33
N LEU A 121 -17.79 -16.24 -8.33
CA LEU A 121 -16.64 -15.83 -9.13
C LEU A 121 -16.91 -14.55 -9.94
N ALA A 122 -18.18 -14.29 -10.30
CA ALA A 122 -18.56 -13.05 -10.98
C ALA A 122 -18.26 -11.81 -10.11
N PHE A 123 -18.42 -11.92 -8.79
CA PHE A 123 -18.07 -10.86 -7.84
C PHE A 123 -16.56 -10.59 -7.83
N ILE A 124 -15.75 -11.65 -7.83
CA ILE A 124 -14.28 -11.56 -7.86
C ILE A 124 -13.81 -10.91 -9.16
N MET A 125 -14.34 -11.36 -10.30
CA MET A 125 -14.03 -10.81 -11.61
C MET A 125 -14.48 -9.35 -11.74
N GLY A 126 -15.66 -9.01 -11.22
CA GLY A 126 -16.18 -7.64 -11.23
C GLY A 126 -15.32 -6.69 -10.40
N TRP A 127 -14.96 -7.08 -9.17
CA TRP A 127 -14.13 -6.25 -8.31
C TRP A 127 -12.70 -6.09 -8.85
N THR A 128 -12.04 -7.20 -9.22
CA THR A 128 -10.66 -7.18 -9.74
C THR A 128 -10.59 -6.47 -11.09
N GLY A 129 -11.54 -6.75 -11.98
CA GLY A 129 -11.65 -6.09 -13.29
C GLY A 129 -11.95 -4.60 -13.17
N GLY A 130 -12.85 -4.22 -12.27
CA GLY A 130 -13.16 -2.82 -11.97
C GLY A 130 -11.94 -2.06 -11.46
N TYR A 131 -11.14 -2.68 -10.60
CA TYR A 131 -9.89 -2.11 -10.13
C TYR A 131 -8.91 -1.82 -11.26
N CYS A 132 -8.71 -2.79 -12.17
CA CYS A 132 -7.90 -2.61 -13.36
C CYS A 132 -8.44 -1.49 -14.27
N LEU A 133 -9.76 -1.41 -14.45
CA LEU A 133 -10.39 -0.39 -15.28
C LEU A 133 -10.18 1.02 -14.71
N VAL A 134 -10.35 1.20 -13.40
CA VAL A 134 -10.04 2.46 -12.72
C VAL A 134 -8.55 2.79 -12.85
N ALA A 135 -7.66 1.82 -12.66
CA ALA A 135 -6.22 2.05 -12.79
C ALA A 135 -5.81 2.47 -14.21
N LEU A 136 -6.43 1.91 -15.25
CA LEU A 136 -6.11 2.22 -16.65
C LEU A 136 -6.76 3.53 -17.11
N VAL A 137 -8.00 3.79 -16.69
CA VAL A 137 -8.76 4.95 -17.16
C VAL A 137 -8.51 6.16 -16.29
N LEU A 138 -8.61 6.06 -14.96
CA LEU A 138 -8.59 7.21 -14.06
C LEU A 138 -7.17 7.66 -13.69
N ALA A 139 -6.26 6.72 -13.44
CA ALA A 139 -4.87 7.06 -13.05
C ALA A 139 -4.13 7.99 -14.04
N PRO A 140 -4.24 7.85 -15.38
CA PRO A 140 -3.57 8.78 -16.30
C PRO A 140 -4.13 10.21 -16.22
N TYR A 141 -5.43 10.39 -15.97
CA TYR A 141 -6.00 11.73 -15.77
C TYR A 141 -5.50 12.36 -14.47
N LEU A 142 -5.54 11.61 -13.35
CA LEU A 142 -5.07 12.12 -12.06
C LEU A 142 -3.58 12.51 -12.11
N ARG A 143 -2.75 11.71 -12.81
CA ARG A 143 -1.32 12.03 -13.01
C ARG A 143 -1.09 13.33 -13.78
N LYS A 144 -1.95 13.65 -14.76
CA LYS A 144 -1.86 14.90 -15.53
C LYS A 144 -2.25 16.14 -14.71
N PHE A 145 -3.22 16.01 -13.80
CA PHE A 145 -3.67 17.12 -12.95
C PHE A 145 -2.72 17.44 -11.79
N GLY A 146 -1.84 16.52 -11.42
CA GLY A 146 -0.75 16.77 -10.47
C GLY A 146 -1.16 16.88 -8.99
N GLN A 147 -2.46 16.85 -8.69
CA GLN A 147 -3.00 16.87 -7.32
C GLN A 147 -2.74 15.56 -6.58
N PHE A 148 -2.62 15.64 -5.25
CA PHE A 148 -2.31 14.50 -4.39
C PHE A 148 -3.54 13.74 -3.88
N THR A 149 -4.71 14.38 -3.84
CA THR A 149 -5.95 13.79 -3.31
C THR A 149 -7.12 13.94 -4.29
N ILE A 150 -8.10 13.03 -4.20
CA ILE A 150 -9.32 13.10 -5.02
C ILE A 150 -10.14 14.38 -4.73
N PRO A 151 -10.34 14.80 -3.47
CA PRO A 151 -11.06 16.05 -3.20
C PRO A 151 -10.36 17.29 -3.77
N ASP A 152 -9.02 17.35 -3.74
CA ASP A 152 -8.27 18.45 -4.33
C ASP A 152 -8.38 18.45 -5.85
N PHE A 153 -8.33 17.26 -6.48
CA PHE A 153 -8.61 17.11 -7.90
C PHE A 153 -9.99 17.64 -8.28
N LEU A 154 -11.04 17.31 -7.51
CA LEU A 154 -12.40 17.80 -7.77
C LEU A 154 -12.51 19.33 -7.59
N GLY A 155 -11.87 19.87 -6.55
CA GLY A 155 -11.84 21.31 -6.31
C GLY A 155 -11.16 22.08 -7.45
N GLU A 156 -10.05 21.56 -7.96
CA GLU A 156 -9.29 22.16 -9.06
C GLU A 156 -10.01 22.01 -10.40
N ARG A 157 -10.60 20.84 -10.66
CA ARG A 157 -11.27 20.55 -11.95
C ARG A 157 -12.54 21.37 -12.16
N TYR A 158 -13.34 21.54 -11.10
CA TYR A 158 -14.66 22.17 -11.16
C TYR A 158 -14.68 23.58 -10.58
N GLY A 159 -13.55 24.09 -10.08
CA GLY A 159 -13.39 25.48 -9.68
C GLY A 159 -14.25 25.87 -8.47
N GLY A 160 -13.98 25.30 -7.29
CA GLY A 160 -14.64 25.78 -6.07
C GLY A 160 -14.42 24.94 -4.81
N ARG A 161 -14.75 25.55 -3.66
CA ARG A 161 -14.72 24.88 -2.34
C ARG A 161 -15.83 23.83 -2.20
N LEU A 162 -16.96 24.01 -2.87
CA LEU A 162 -18.10 23.09 -2.83
C LEU A 162 -17.74 21.70 -3.41
N PRO A 163 -17.21 21.57 -4.65
CA PRO A 163 -16.75 20.28 -5.18
C PRO A 163 -15.73 19.57 -4.28
N ARG A 164 -14.80 20.32 -3.67
CA ARG A 164 -13.84 19.76 -2.71
C ARG A 164 -14.54 19.19 -1.48
N LEU A 165 -15.47 19.91 -0.88
CA LEU A 165 -16.21 19.45 0.29
C LEU A 165 -17.06 18.21 0.00
N ILE A 166 -17.69 18.15 -1.19
CA ILE A 166 -18.41 16.96 -1.63
C ILE A 166 -17.44 15.77 -1.77
N GLY A 167 -16.27 16.00 -2.36
CA GLY A 167 -15.22 14.99 -2.45
C GLY A 167 -14.76 14.48 -1.08
N VAL A 168 -14.58 15.37 -0.11
CA VAL A 168 -14.24 15.01 1.28
C VAL A 168 -15.36 14.17 1.90
N ALA A 169 -16.61 14.62 1.80
CA ALA A 169 -17.75 13.89 2.36
C ALA A 169 -17.89 12.50 1.73
N ALA A 170 -17.73 12.38 0.41
CA ALA A 170 -17.73 11.10 -0.29
C ALA A 170 -16.59 10.19 0.17
N ALA A 171 -15.36 10.72 0.30
CA ALA A 171 -14.22 9.95 0.78
C ALA A 171 -14.44 9.42 2.22
N ILE A 172 -15.01 10.25 3.10
CA ILE A 172 -15.36 9.85 4.47
C ILE A 172 -16.44 8.76 4.45
N LEU A 173 -17.53 8.96 3.70
CA LEU A 173 -18.61 7.97 3.60
C LEU A 173 -18.11 6.63 3.09
N CYS A 174 -17.29 6.62 2.04
CA CYS A 174 -16.67 5.41 1.52
C CYS A 174 -15.80 4.72 2.57
N SER A 175 -15.00 5.48 3.34
CA SER A 175 -14.12 4.93 4.37
C SER A 175 -14.87 4.31 5.56
N PHE A 176 -16.08 4.77 5.87
CA PHE A 176 -16.91 4.18 6.93
C PHE A 176 -17.77 3.02 6.45
N THR A 177 -18.11 2.99 5.17
CA THR A 177 -18.91 1.90 4.57
C THR A 177 -18.06 0.65 4.31
N TYR A 178 -16.77 0.84 4.06
CA TYR A 178 -15.79 -0.22 3.88
C TYR A 178 -15.40 -0.86 5.22
#